data_AF-A0A2E7E968-F1
#
_entry.id   AF-A0A2E7E968-F1
#
_cell.length_a   1.000
_cell.length_b   1.000
_cell.length_c   1.000
_cell.angle_alpha   90.00
_cell.angle_beta   90.00
_cell.angle_gamma   90.00
#
_symmetry.space_group_name_H-M   'P 1'
#
loop_
_entity.id
_entity.type
_entity.pdbx_description
1 polymer ?
#
loop_
_entity_poly.entity_id
_entity_poly.type
_entity_poly.pdbx_seq_one_letter_code
_entity_poly.pdbx_strand_id
1 'polypeptide(L)'
;MSIVICKTIDKKVFIHSDTRGWNSIAERSDIFKGLLKIVILSPTICICWAGNAETAKDAFNGIEDRWIKENDTASLCTHLSLFSMSDQLDHHVDFIIIDHSSDAKTFKITKGKIQNKNPGFTWIGDYDAYHLFLEKWHQTLSTKDPEEYIAFHKAFKIMIENAPSKTVGDFQVSVVSNDEGFRYTTYGEAFSPKQTLSPGTSVLKLQGCAEGAYSLSCLTTNANEKPGCALYFTPIEFGVILDPSDPFHFGPILHLPINTFLSEVKRIYGFDLSGRVVDSSGQIRSVGKRTIDVSLMGSTIIKV
;
A
#
# COMPACT_ATOMS: atom_id res chain seq x y z
N MET A 1 0.34 2.89 -16.07
CA MET A 1 1.10 3.35 -14.91
C MET A 1 0.29 3.22 -13.63
N SER A 2 0.91 2.74 -12.56
CA SER A 2 0.34 2.75 -11.20
C SER A 2 0.16 4.18 -10.66
N ILE A 3 -0.26 4.34 -9.41
CA ILE A 3 -0.39 5.63 -8.72
C ILE A 3 0.24 5.56 -7.32
N VAL A 4 1.02 6.59 -6.98
CA VAL A 4 1.46 6.83 -5.59
C VAL A 4 1.17 8.27 -5.23
N ILE A 5 0.56 8.49 -4.06
CA ILE A 5 0.23 9.80 -3.52
C ILE A 5 0.82 9.91 -2.11
N CYS A 6 1.48 11.03 -1.86
CA CYS A 6 2.13 11.38 -0.61
C CYS A 6 1.59 12.72 -0.11
N LYS A 7 1.32 12.83 1.19
CA LYS A 7 0.81 14.04 1.82
C LYS A 7 1.33 14.16 3.25
N THR A 8 1.67 15.36 3.68
CA THR A 8 1.95 15.65 5.09
C THR A 8 0.73 16.22 5.77
N ILE A 9 0.36 15.64 6.92
CA ILE A 9 -0.71 16.09 7.81
C ILE A 9 -0.12 16.05 9.22
N ASP A 10 -0.20 17.15 9.96
CA ASP A 10 0.29 17.24 11.36
C ASP A 10 1.72 16.70 11.55
N LYS A 11 2.64 17.09 10.65
CA LYS A 11 4.06 16.66 10.60
C LYS A 11 4.30 15.18 10.31
N LYS A 12 3.24 14.39 10.10
CA LYS A 12 3.33 12.99 9.67
C LYS A 12 3.18 12.91 8.16
N VAL A 13 3.97 12.05 7.53
CA VAL A 13 3.89 11.77 6.10
C VAL A 13 3.00 10.55 5.89
N PHE A 14 1.97 10.69 5.07
CA PHE A 14 1.06 9.63 4.66
C PHE A 14 1.32 9.32 3.19
N ILE A 15 1.54 8.05 2.89
CA ILE A 15 1.83 7.56 1.54
C ILE A 15 0.83 6.45 1.21
N HIS A 16 0.19 6.55 0.06
CA HIS A 16 -0.70 5.53 -0.47
C HIS A 16 -0.26 5.12 -1.87
N SER A 17 -0.22 3.81 -2.11
CA SER A 17 0.01 3.24 -3.43
C SER A 17 -1.02 2.17 -3.72
N ASP A 18 -1.29 1.94 -5.00
CA ASP A 18 -2.00 0.75 -5.45
C ASP A 18 -1.01 -0.43 -5.56
N THR A 19 -1.50 -1.65 -5.42
CA THR A 19 -0.81 -2.87 -5.84
C THR A 19 -1.78 -3.80 -6.54
N ARG A 20 -1.29 -4.49 -7.56
CA ARG A 20 -2.11 -5.28 -8.48
C ARG A 20 -2.19 -6.72 -8.04
N GLY A 21 -3.41 -7.23 -7.89
CA GLY A 21 -3.70 -8.63 -7.66
C GLY A 21 -3.72 -9.46 -8.94
N TRP A 22 -4.12 -8.89 -10.08
CA TRP A 22 -4.38 -9.68 -11.30
C TRP A 22 -3.92 -8.99 -12.59
N ASN A 23 -3.50 -9.76 -13.59
CA ASN A 23 -3.08 -9.24 -14.89
C ASN A 23 -4.28 -8.75 -15.73
N SER A 24 -5.35 -9.54 -15.79
CA SER A 24 -6.66 -9.16 -16.33
C SER A 24 -7.72 -10.18 -15.88
N ILE A 25 -9.00 -9.80 -15.87
CA ILE A 25 -10.12 -10.74 -15.60
C ILE A 25 -10.15 -11.90 -16.61
N ALA A 26 -9.59 -11.71 -17.81
CA ALA A 26 -9.62 -12.67 -18.92
C ALA A 26 -8.48 -13.69 -18.91
N GLU A 27 -7.33 -13.35 -18.34
CA GLU A 27 -6.14 -14.20 -18.33
C GLU A 27 -5.83 -14.66 -16.90
N ARG A 28 -6.59 -15.65 -16.44
CA ARG A 28 -6.44 -16.30 -15.12
C ARG A 28 -5.19 -17.17 -15.00
N SER A 29 -4.29 -17.19 -15.99
CA SER A 29 -3.08 -18.02 -15.99
C SER A 29 -1.89 -17.37 -15.25
N ASP A 30 -1.84 -16.04 -15.18
CA ASP A 30 -0.83 -15.28 -14.43
C ASP A 30 -1.51 -14.61 -13.24
N ILE A 31 -1.83 -15.42 -12.24
CA ILE A 31 -2.45 -14.95 -11.01
C ILE A 31 -1.31 -14.31 -10.19
N PHE A 32 -1.37 -12.98 -10.09
CA PHE A 32 -0.51 -12.10 -9.28
C PHE A 32 0.87 -11.70 -9.83
N LYS A 33 1.00 -10.39 -10.11
CA LYS A 33 2.27 -9.67 -10.34
C LYS A 33 2.36 -8.43 -9.43
N GLY A 34 1.87 -8.54 -8.20
CA GLY A 34 1.87 -7.43 -7.25
C GLY A 34 3.30 -6.98 -6.95
N LEU A 35 3.55 -5.67 -7.01
CA LEU A 35 4.84 -5.08 -6.69
C LEU A 35 4.67 -4.10 -5.56
N LEU A 36 5.68 -4.01 -4.70
CA LEU A 36 5.69 -3.10 -3.59
C LEU A 36 6.24 -1.75 -4.06
N LYS A 37 5.33 -0.78 -4.25
CA LYS A 37 5.67 0.54 -4.80
C LYS A 37 6.14 1.55 -3.77
N ILE A 38 6.01 1.23 -2.49
CA ILE A 38 6.49 2.04 -1.37
C ILE A 38 7.51 1.19 -0.63
N VAL A 39 8.77 1.57 -0.66
CA VAL A 39 9.90 0.81 -0.11
C VAL A 39 10.54 1.62 1.00
N ILE A 40 10.43 1.12 2.23
CA ILE A 40 11.09 1.71 3.40
C ILE A 40 12.52 1.20 3.43
N LEU A 41 13.50 2.06 3.15
CA LEU A 41 14.93 1.71 3.14
C LEU A 41 15.57 1.83 4.52
N SER A 42 15.10 2.80 5.31
CA SER A 42 15.51 3.02 6.70
C SER A 42 14.35 3.66 7.46
N PRO A 43 14.42 3.81 8.79
CA PRO A 43 13.42 4.56 9.54
C PRO A 43 13.18 5.98 8.99
N THR A 44 14.20 6.60 8.38
CA THR A 44 14.16 7.97 7.88
C THR A 44 14.02 8.09 6.37
N ILE A 45 14.24 7.02 5.59
CA ILE A 45 14.20 7.08 4.12
C ILE A 45 13.14 6.12 3.57
N CYS A 46 12.23 6.67 2.78
CA CYS A 46 11.26 5.92 1.99
C CYS A 46 11.39 6.29 0.51
N ILE A 47 11.41 5.29 -0.37
CA ILE A 47 11.37 5.48 -1.83
C ILE A 47 10.05 4.92 -2.35
N CYS A 48 9.37 5.73 -3.15
CA CYS A 48 8.21 5.29 -3.91
C CYS A 48 8.50 5.35 -5.40
N TRP A 49 7.84 4.49 -6.17
CA TRP A 49 8.02 4.45 -7.63
C TRP A 49 6.73 4.14 -8.37
N ALA A 50 6.66 4.60 -9.63
CA ALA A 50 5.56 4.29 -10.55
C ALA A 50 6.08 4.28 -12.00
N GLY A 51 5.76 3.23 -12.76
CA GLY A 51 6.24 3.08 -14.13
C GLY A 51 6.64 1.64 -14.46
N ASN A 52 7.65 1.48 -15.31
CA ASN A 52 8.22 0.18 -15.68
C ASN A 52 8.92 -0.47 -14.46
N ALA A 53 8.58 -1.73 -14.20
CA ALA A 53 9.10 -2.49 -13.06
C ALA A 53 10.56 -2.94 -13.21
N GLU A 54 11.00 -3.25 -14.43
CA GLU A 54 12.38 -3.66 -14.71
C GLU A 54 13.34 -2.48 -14.55
N THR A 55 13.01 -1.31 -15.11
CA THR A 55 13.77 -0.06 -14.90
C THR A 55 13.83 0.31 -13.42
N ALA A 56 12.71 0.18 -12.70
CA ALA A 56 12.70 0.41 -11.25
C ALA A 56 13.61 -0.59 -10.54
N LYS A 57 13.56 -1.88 -10.88
CA LYS A 57 14.42 -2.92 -10.31
C LYS A 57 15.89 -2.63 -10.51
N ASP A 58 16.29 -2.25 -11.71
CA ASP A 58 17.67 -1.87 -12.00
C ASP A 58 18.11 -0.64 -11.20
N ALA A 59 17.21 0.33 -11.03
CA ALA A 59 17.46 1.49 -10.19
C ALA A 59 17.70 1.08 -8.72
N PHE A 60 16.89 0.18 -8.16
CA PHE A 60 17.04 -0.31 -6.80
C PHE A 60 18.31 -1.15 -6.61
N ASN A 61 18.68 -1.98 -7.60
CA ASN A 61 19.91 -2.79 -7.55
C ASN A 61 21.20 -1.94 -7.47
N GLY A 62 21.15 -0.71 -8.00
CA GLY A 62 22.27 0.22 -7.96
C GLY A 62 22.32 1.11 -6.70
N ILE A 63 21.38 0.96 -5.76
CA ILE A 63 21.41 1.73 -4.51
C ILE A 63 22.51 1.21 -3.60
N GLU A 64 23.43 2.08 -3.22
CA GLU A 64 24.52 1.72 -2.33
C GLU A 64 24.10 1.85 -0.84
N ASP A 65 24.43 0.83 -0.04
CA ASP A 65 24.18 0.80 1.42
C ASP A 65 24.64 2.06 2.16
N ARG A 66 25.76 2.66 1.73
CA ARG A 66 26.30 3.87 2.38
C ARG A 66 25.35 5.05 2.27
N TRP A 67 24.63 5.21 1.16
CA TRP A 67 23.70 6.33 0.98
C TRP A 67 22.53 6.23 1.95
N ILE A 68 22.10 5.01 2.27
CA ILE A 68 21.04 4.76 3.25
C ILE A 68 21.57 5.01 4.68
N LYS A 69 22.75 4.49 5.01
CA LYS A 69 23.36 4.60 6.35
C LYS A 69 23.75 6.04 6.71
N GLU A 70 24.23 6.80 5.74
CA GLU A 70 24.66 8.19 5.90
C GLU A 70 23.52 9.19 5.65
N ASN A 71 22.32 8.69 5.31
CA ASN A 71 21.16 9.50 4.94
C ASN A 71 21.48 10.48 3.79
N ASP A 72 22.28 10.02 2.81
CA ASP A 72 22.70 10.78 1.63
C ASP A 72 21.59 10.78 0.56
N THR A 73 20.53 11.54 0.87
CA THR A 73 19.39 11.71 -0.02
C THR A 73 19.78 12.38 -1.34
N ALA A 74 20.87 13.16 -1.37
CA ALA A 74 21.35 13.80 -2.59
C ALA A 74 21.88 12.77 -3.60
N SER A 75 22.77 11.86 -3.17
CA SER A 75 23.25 10.77 -4.03
C SER A 75 22.14 9.83 -4.45
N LEU A 76 21.20 9.50 -3.55
CA LEU A 76 19.99 8.73 -3.92
C LEU A 76 19.19 9.42 -5.02
N CYS A 77 18.95 10.73 -4.91
CA CYS A 77 18.23 11.49 -5.93
C CYS A 77 18.97 11.50 -7.26
N THR A 78 20.29 11.74 -7.25
CA THR A 78 21.11 11.74 -8.45
C THR A 78 21.08 10.37 -9.12
N HIS A 79 21.26 9.29 -8.38
CA HIS A 79 21.20 7.92 -8.90
C HIS A 79 19.86 7.63 -9.56
N LEU A 80 18.74 7.82 -8.84
CA LEU A 80 17.40 7.55 -9.37
C LEU A 80 17.03 8.45 -10.55
N SER A 81 17.58 9.68 -10.62
CA SER A 81 17.35 10.58 -11.75
C SER A 81 17.87 10.02 -13.08
N LEU A 82 18.97 9.24 -13.07
CA LEU A 82 19.52 8.63 -14.28
C LEU A 82 18.55 7.62 -14.89
N PHE A 83 17.85 6.84 -14.06
CA PHE A 83 16.87 5.85 -14.50
C PHE A 83 15.54 6.49 -14.94
N SER A 84 15.21 7.66 -14.42
CA SER A 84 14.02 8.40 -14.79
C SER A 84 14.15 9.20 -16.09
N MET A 85 15.32 9.20 -16.75
CA MET A 85 15.56 10.02 -17.96
C MET A 85 14.86 9.53 -19.23
N SER A 86 14.45 8.25 -19.29
CA SER A 86 13.87 7.71 -20.52
C SER A 86 12.51 8.33 -20.85
N ASP A 87 12.38 8.88 -22.06
CA ASP A 87 11.09 9.30 -22.64
C ASP A 87 10.36 8.14 -23.35
N GLN A 88 10.97 6.96 -23.46
CA GLN A 88 10.30 5.79 -24.00
C GLN A 88 9.31 5.26 -22.96
N LEU A 89 8.03 5.17 -23.34
CA LEU A 89 6.93 4.67 -22.51
C LEU A 89 7.26 3.35 -21.81
N ASP A 90 7.93 2.44 -22.52
CA ASP A 90 8.27 1.12 -22.00
C ASP A 90 9.39 1.13 -20.96
N HIS A 91 10.12 2.23 -20.80
CA HIS A 91 11.19 2.38 -19.82
C HIS A 91 10.95 3.52 -18.82
N HIS A 92 9.82 4.23 -18.94
CA HIS A 92 9.50 5.37 -18.08
C HIS A 92 9.30 4.92 -16.63
N VAL A 93 9.99 5.57 -15.70
CA VAL A 93 9.78 5.43 -14.25
C VAL A 93 9.90 6.78 -13.56
N ASP A 94 8.96 7.05 -12.66
CA ASP A 94 8.98 8.18 -11.75
C ASP A 94 9.28 7.71 -10.33
N PHE A 95 9.94 8.57 -9.55
CA PHE A 95 10.24 8.31 -8.14
C PHE A 95 9.78 9.43 -7.22
N ILE A 96 9.45 9.06 -5.99
CA ILE A 96 9.35 9.99 -4.85
C ILE A 96 10.30 9.48 -3.79
N ILE A 97 11.21 10.33 -3.30
CA ILE A 97 12.05 10.03 -2.14
C ILE A 97 11.58 10.91 -1.00
N ILE A 98 11.41 10.33 0.18
CA ILE A 98 11.03 11.05 1.39
C ILE A 98 12.10 10.81 2.44
N ASP A 99 12.67 11.89 2.95
CA ASP A 99 13.66 11.92 4.02
C ASP A 99 13.02 12.55 5.26
N HIS A 100 12.89 11.78 6.34
CA HIS A 100 12.26 12.15 7.60
C HIS A 100 13.26 12.31 8.76
N SER A 101 14.55 12.53 8.47
CA SER A 101 15.60 12.66 9.50
C SER A 101 15.47 13.89 10.41
N SER A 102 14.81 14.94 9.95
CA SER A 102 14.60 16.19 10.70
C SER A 102 13.23 16.77 10.35
N ASP A 103 13.19 17.64 9.35
CA ASP A 103 11.97 18.03 8.66
C ASP A 103 11.77 17.11 7.46
N ALA A 104 10.56 16.60 7.30
CA ALA A 104 10.21 15.77 6.15
C ALA A 104 10.51 16.53 4.84
N LYS A 105 11.43 16.02 4.03
CA LYS A 105 11.73 16.53 2.70
C LYS A 105 11.24 15.53 1.67
N THR A 106 10.57 16.03 0.63
CA THR A 106 10.06 15.20 -0.45
C THR A 106 10.71 15.59 -1.76
N PHE A 107 11.34 14.63 -2.42
CA PHE A 107 11.96 14.80 -3.73
C PHE A 107 11.17 14.02 -4.76
N LYS A 108 10.57 14.72 -5.72
CA LYS A 108 9.93 14.10 -6.88
C LYS A 108 10.93 14.05 -8.03
N ILE A 109 11.08 12.88 -8.64
CA ILE A 109 11.95 12.67 -9.80
C ILE A 109 11.06 12.22 -10.96
N THR A 110 11.04 13.03 -12.01
CA THR A 110 10.30 12.76 -13.24
C THR A 110 11.11 13.23 -14.42
N LYS A 111 11.30 12.38 -15.43
CA LYS A 111 12.08 12.70 -16.64
C LYS A 111 13.49 13.20 -16.30
N GLY A 112 14.13 12.54 -15.34
CA GLY A 112 15.44 12.91 -14.78
C GLY A 112 15.51 14.23 -14.03
N LYS A 113 14.40 14.97 -13.87
CA LYS A 113 14.37 16.23 -13.14
C LYS A 113 14.03 15.99 -11.67
N ILE A 114 14.93 16.40 -10.79
CA ILE A 114 14.72 16.39 -9.35
C ILE A 114 13.99 17.67 -8.96
N GLN A 115 12.82 17.53 -8.35
CA GLN A 115 12.05 18.62 -7.79
C GLN A 115 12.00 18.46 -6.27
N ASN A 116 12.65 19.35 -5.55
CA ASN A 116 12.47 19.46 -4.11
C ASN A 116 11.10 20.11 -3.84
N LYS A 117 10.21 19.37 -3.22
CA LYS A 117 8.87 19.81 -2.85
C LYS A 117 8.81 19.89 -1.34
N ASN A 118 8.24 20.98 -0.81
CA ASN A 118 7.75 20.97 0.56
C ASN A 118 6.74 19.82 0.70
N PRO A 119 6.73 19.11 1.83
CA PRO A 119 6.12 17.78 1.92
C PRO A 119 4.57 17.83 1.97
N GLY A 120 3.98 19.00 1.71
CA GLY A 120 2.55 19.24 1.81
C GLY A 120 1.72 18.29 0.94
N PHE A 121 2.16 18.00 -0.28
CA PHE A 121 1.45 17.11 -1.20
C PHE A 121 2.29 16.76 -2.45
N THR A 122 2.41 15.50 -2.83
CA THR A 122 3.15 15.04 -4.03
C THR A 122 2.59 13.72 -4.55
N TRP A 123 2.66 13.49 -5.86
CA TRP A 123 2.22 12.25 -6.50
C TRP A 123 3.04 11.91 -7.75
N ILE A 124 3.03 10.64 -8.12
CA ILE A 124 3.61 10.09 -9.37
C ILE A 124 2.67 9.02 -9.93
N GLY A 125 2.68 8.79 -11.24
CA GLY A 125 1.89 7.72 -11.85
C GLY A 125 0.71 8.22 -12.69
N ASP A 126 -0.41 7.50 -12.62
CA ASP A 126 -1.59 7.70 -13.47
C ASP A 126 -2.31 9.04 -13.21
N TYR A 127 -2.39 9.86 -14.25
CA TYR A 127 -2.97 11.20 -14.18
C TYR A 127 -4.48 11.18 -13.92
N ASP A 128 -5.22 10.28 -14.57
CA ASP A 128 -6.68 10.24 -14.44
C ASP A 128 -7.08 9.71 -13.06
N ALA A 129 -6.35 8.70 -12.56
CA ALA A 129 -6.50 8.20 -11.20
C ALA A 129 -6.22 9.30 -10.16
N TYR A 130 -5.18 10.10 -10.37
CA TYR A 130 -4.86 11.23 -9.50
C TYR A 130 -6.01 12.27 -9.44
N HIS A 131 -6.59 12.64 -10.58
CA HIS A 131 -7.71 13.58 -10.61
C HIS A 131 -8.96 13.03 -9.94
N LEU A 132 -9.28 11.76 -10.16
CA LEU A 132 -10.36 11.10 -9.45
C LEU A 132 -10.11 11.11 -7.93
N PHE A 133 -8.88 10.80 -7.50
CA PHE A 133 -8.51 10.89 -6.09
C PHE A 133 -8.78 12.29 -5.52
N LEU A 134 -8.32 13.35 -6.18
CA LEU A 134 -8.53 14.73 -5.72
C LEU A 134 -10.02 15.06 -5.58
N GLU A 135 -10.82 14.70 -6.59
CA GLU A 135 -12.27 14.89 -6.56
C GLU A 135 -12.90 14.21 -5.34
N LYS A 136 -12.57 12.95 -5.10
CA LYS A 136 -13.11 12.18 -3.96
C LYS A 136 -12.59 12.67 -2.62
N TRP A 137 -11.37 13.16 -2.57
CA TRP A 137 -10.79 13.72 -1.35
C TRP A 137 -11.48 15.02 -0.94
N HIS A 138 -11.69 15.95 -1.88
CA HIS A 138 -12.43 17.18 -1.62
C HIS A 138 -13.91 16.92 -1.24
N GLN A 139 -14.55 15.94 -1.89
CA GLN A 139 -15.91 15.51 -1.53
C GLN A 139 -15.96 14.95 -0.11
N THR A 140 -14.99 14.11 0.25
CA THR A 140 -14.94 13.49 1.58
C THR A 140 -14.67 14.55 2.66
N LEU A 141 -13.70 15.44 2.45
CA LEU A 141 -13.39 16.54 3.38
C LEU A 141 -14.58 17.48 3.66
N SER A 142 -15.48 17.64 2.68
CA SER A 142 -16.67 18.49 2.80
C SER A 142 -17.80 17.88 3.64
N THR A 143 -17.64 16.63 4.11
CA THR A 143 -18.62 15.98 4.99
C THR A 143 -18.50 16.50 6.43
N LYS A 144 -19.54 16.33 7.26
CA LYS A 144 -19.48 16.69 8.68
C LYS A 144 -18.43 15.82 9.38
N ASP A 145 -17.26 16.41 9.59
CA ASP A 145 -16.23 16.01 10.54
C ASP A 145 -15.36 14.77 10.23
N PRO A 146 -14.76 14.61 9.03
CA PRO A 146 -13.67 13.68 8.86
C PRO A 146 -12.33 14.35 9.21
N GLU A 147 -11.55 13.73 10.10
CA GLU A 147 -10.13 14.03 10.23
C GLU A 147 -9.46 13.95 8.85
N GLU A 148 -8.54 14.88 8.52
CA GLU A 148 -8.00 15.03 7.16
C GLU A 148 -7.38 13.74 6.63
N TYR A 149 -6.72 12.96 7.49
CA TYR A 149 -6.14 11.68 7.11
C TYR A 149 -7.20 10.61 6.81
N ILE A 150 -8.34 10.62 7.51
CA ILE A 150 -9.46 9.70 7.23
C ILE A 150 -10.01 9.99 5.84
N ALA A 151 -10.19 11.28 5.52
CA ALA A 151 -10.62 11.69 4.20
C ALA A 151 -9.62 11.29 3.11
N PHE A 152 -8.32 11.48 3.37
CA PHE A 152 -7.23 11.11 2.46
C PHE A 152 -7.23 9.60 2.17
N HIS A 153 -7.29 8.77 3.23
CA HIS A 153 -7.34 7.32 3.11
C HIS A 153 -8.59 6.83 2.35
N LYS A 154 -9.78 7.34 2.72
CA LYS A 154 -11.05 6.98 2.06
C LYS A 154 -11.06 7.36 0.59
N ALA A 155 -10.53 8.52 0.24
CA ALA A 155 -10.49 8.97 -1.15
C ALA A 155 -9.62 8.08 -2.03
N PHE A 156 -8.47 7.63 -1.52
CA PHE A 156 -7.60 6.70 -2.24
C PHE A 156 -8.31 5.37 -2.50
N LYS A 157 -9.00 4.84 -1.50
CA LYS A 157 -9.80 3.62 -1.64
C LYS A 157 -10.92 3.78 -2.67
N ILE A 158 -11.68 4.87 -2.61
CA ILE A 158 -12.76 5.12 -3.58
C ILE A 158 -12.17 5.24 -5.00
N MET A 159 -10.99 5.85 -5.14
CA MET A 159 -10.29 5.94 -6.43
C MET A 159 -9.93 4.54 -6.96
N ILE A 160 -9.40 3.63 -6.14
CA ILE A 160 -9.15 2.24 -6.55
C ILE A 160 -10.45 1.56 -6.99
N GLU A 161 -11.52 1.65 -6.17
CA GLU A 161 -12.81 1.02 -6.46
C GLU A 161 -13.47 1.53 -7.76
N ASN A 162 -13.14 2.75 -8.19
CA ASN A 162 -13.72 3.42 -9.35
C ASN A 162 -12.66 3.81 -10.39
N ALA A 163 -11.52 3.11 -10.41
CA ALA A 163 -10.37 3.52 -11.19
C ALA A 163 -10.74 3.66 -12.68
N PRO A 164 -10.44 4.81 -13.31
CA PRO A 164 -10.84 5.07 -14.70
C PRO A 164 -10.03 4.24 -15.71
N SER A 165 -8.87 3.73 -15.28
CA SER A 165 -7.88 3.07 -16.12
C SER A 165 -7.49 1.71 -15.56
N LYS A 166 -7.16 0.77 -16.46
CA LYS A 166 -6.67 -0.58 -16.11
C LYS A 166 -5.24 -0.58 -15.53
N THR A 167 -4.69 0.58 -15.28
CA THR A 167 -3.29 0.79 -14.90
C THR A 167 -3.11 0.91 -13.39
N VAL A 168 -4.15 1.37 -12.69
CA VAL A 168 -4.28 1.29 -11.24
C VAL A 168 -4.52 -0.17 -10.83
N GLY A 169 -3.86 -0.61 -9.77
CA GLY A 169 -4.03 -1.90 -9.13
C GLY A 169 -5.26 -1.95 -8.22
N ASP A 170 -5.37 -3.04 -7.49
CA ASP A 170 -6.64 -3.49 -6.90
C ASP A 170 -6.68 -3.28 -5.39
N PHE A 171 -5.50 -3.17 -4.76
CA PHE A 171 -5.36 -3.10 -3.32
C PHE A 171 -4.51 -1.90 -2.92
N GLN A 172 -4.87 -1.28 -1.81
CA GLN A 172 -4.11 -0.17 -1.26
C GLN A 172 -2.95 -0.70 -0.41
N VAL A 173 -1.75 -0.16 -0.57
CA VAL A 173 -0.66 -0.29 0.40
C VAL A 173 -0.39 1.10 0.95
N SER A 174 -0.21 1.19 2.26
CA SER A 174 -0.12 2.47 2.95
C SER A 174 1.07 2.49 3.88
N VAL A 175 1.76 3.64 3.92
CA VAL A 175 2.84 3.93 4.86
C VAL A 175 2.51 5.24 5.58
N VAL A 176 2.85 5.30 6.86
CA VAL A 176 2.78 6.51 7.68
C VAL A 176 4.13 6.73 8.35
N SER A 177 4.55 7.98 8.50
CA SER A 177 5.67 8.34 9.35
C SER A 177 5.21 8.71 10.76
N ASN A 178 6.02 8.36 11.75
CA ASN A 178 5.93 8.83 13.13
C ASN A 178 7.34 9.17 13.65
N ASP A 179 7.44 9.47 14.95
CA ASP A 179 8.72 9.80 15.59
C ASP A 179 9.74 8.64 15.56
N GLU A 180 9.30 7.41 15.32
CA GLU A 180 10.15 6.21 15.19
C GLU A 180 10.55 5.93 13.74
N GLY A 181 9.92 6.61 12.77
CA GLY A 181 10.20 6.46 11.34
C GLY A 181 8.99 6.05 10.50
N PHE A 182 9.26 5.50 9.32
CA PHE A 182 8.23 4.99 8.42
C PHE A 182 7.75 3.60 8.83
N ARG A 183 6.43 3.38 8.76
CA ARG A 183 5.79 2.08 8.97
C ARG A 183 4.65 1.83 8.00
N TYR A 184 4.52 0.59 7.52
CA TYR A 184 3.30 0.18 6.82
C TYR A 184 2.10 0.23 7.77
N THR A 185 0.91 0.49 7.23
CA THR A 185 -0.34 0.48 8.02
C THR A 185 -1.18 -0.75 7.75
N THR A 186 -1.79 -1.26 8.81
CA THR A 186 -2.70 -2.40 8.74
C THR A 186 -4.12 -1.93 8.39
N TYR A 187 -4.84 -2.73 7.62
CA TYR A 187 -6.29 -2.55 7.45
C TYR A 187 -6.97 -3.89 7.21
N GLY A 188 -8.28 -3.93 7.43
CA GLY A 188 -9.12 -5.09 7.14
C GLY A 188 -10.36 -4.65 6.39
N GLU A 189 -10.70 -5.39 5.34
CA GLU A 189 -11.84 -5.12 4.46
C GLU A 189 -12.66 -6.38 4.27
N ALA A 190 -13.97 -6.19 4.24
CA ALA A 190 -14.93 -7.21 3.89
C ALA A 190 -15.80 -6.68 2.76
N PHE A 191 -15.95 -7.47 1.70
CA PHE A 191 -16.89 -7.23 0.64
C PHE A 191 -17.94 -8.33 0.67
N SER A 192 -19.21 -7.93 0.70
CA SER A 192 -20.34 -8.81 0.45
C SER A 192 -21.14 -8.25 -0.72
N PRO A 193 -21.54 -9.07 -1.68
CA PRO A 193 -22.51 -8.70 -2.70
C PRO A 193 -23.84 -8.26 -2.08
N LYS A 194 -24.63 -7.50 -2.86
CA LYS A 194 -26.00 -7.13 -2.49
C LYS A 194 -26.83 -8.39 -2.23
N GLN A 195 -27.52 -8.43 -1.10
CA GLN A 195 -28.41 -9.52 -0.73
C GLN A 195 -29.87 -9.06 -0.80
N THR A 196 -30.73 -9.85 -1.44
CA THR A 196 -32.18 -9.64 -1.40
C THR A 196 -32.75 -10.42 -0.21
N LEU A 197 -33.30 -9.71 0.77
CA LEU A 197 -33.93 -10.33 1.94
C LEU A 197 -35.40 -10.63 1.66
N SER A 198 -35.84 -11.85 1.97
CA SER A 198 -37.26 -12.18 1.98
C SER A 198 -37.91 -11.73 3.30
N PRO A 199 -39.19 -11.32 3.29
CA PRO A 199 -39.92 -11.02 4.52
C PRO A 199 -39.80 -12.17 5.53
N GLY A 200 -39.43 -11.85 6.78
CA GLY A 200 -39.20 -12.84 7.85
C GLY A 200 -37.74 -13.27 8.04
N THR A 201 -36.81 -12.78 7.23
CA THR A 201 -35.36 -13.03 7.45
C THR A 201 -34.85 -12.16 8.59
N SER A 202 -34.33 -12.79 9.66
CA SER A 202 -33.80 -12.10 10.86
C SER A 202 -32.29 -12.07 10.96
N VAL A 203 -31.57 -12.78 10.08
CA VAL A 203 -30.10 -12.88 10.12
C VAL A 203 -29.52 -12.70 8.72
N LEU A 204 -28.65 -11.71 8.57
CA LEU A 204 -27.78 -11.56 7.40
C LEU A 204 -26.65 -12.59 7.53
N LYS A 205 -26.57 -13.52 6.58
CA LYS A 205 -25.41 -14.41 6.47
C LYS A 205 -24.35 -13.70 5.64
N LEU A 206 -23.09 -13.68 6.11
CA LEU A 206 -22.00 -13.38 5.21
C LEU A 206 -22.03 -14.44 4.09
N GLN A 207 -22.11 -13.98 2.86
CA GLN A 207 -22.02 -14.84 1.70
C GLN A 207 -20.62 -15.45 1.61
N GLY A 208 -20.48 -16.59 0.94
CA GLY A 208 -19.18 -17.22 0.70
C GLY A 208 -18.51 -16.68 -0.56
N CYS A 209 -17.33 -17.22 -0.87
CA CYS A 209 -16.62 -16.88 -2.11
C CYS A 209 -17.41 -17.21 -3.38
N ALA A 210 -18.23 -18.27 -3.34
CA ALA A 210 -19.02 -18.71 -4.48
C ALA A 210 -20.03 -17.63 -4.90
N GLU A 211 -20.54 -16.87 -3.94
CA GLU A 211 -21.45 -15.76 -4.16
C GLU A 211 -20.72 -14.45 -4.47
N GLY A 212 -19.39 -14.41 -4.36
CA GLY A 212 -18.56 -13.25 -4.65
C GLY A 212 -18.17 -12.42 -3.42
N ALA A 213 -18.42 -12.91 -2.21
CA ALA A 213 -17.92 -12.27 -1.00
C ALA A 213 -16.46 -12.62 -0.76
N TYR A 214 -15.69 -11.64 -0.28
CA TYR A 214 -14.31 -11.86 0.14
C TYR A 214 -13.94 -10.93 1.28
N SER A 215 -12.86 -11.29 1.98
CA SER A 215 -12.25 -10.39 2.94
C SER A 215 -10.75 -10.33 2.73
N LEU A 216 -10.20 -9.13 2.87
CA LEU A 216 -8.80 -8.80 2.66
C LEU A 216 -8.24 -8.19 3.94
N SER A 217 -7.00 -8.49 4.26
CA SER A 217 -6.31 -7.88 5.38
C SER A 217 -4.88 -7.52 4.98
N CYS A 218 -4.49 -6.27 5.20
CA CYS A 218 -3.11 -5.85 5.14
C CYS A 218 -2.50 -6.00 6.54
N LEU A 219 -1.54 -6.91 6.65
CA LEU A 219 -0.78 -7.22 7.86
C LEU A 219 0.59 -6.60 7.73
N THR A 220 1.18 -6.14 8.83
CA THR A 220 2.46 -5.43 8.81
C THR A 220 3.38 -5.92 9.91
N THR A 221 4.67 -5.67 9.76
CA THR A 221 5.64 -5.91 10.84
C THR A 221 5.48 -4.88 11.96
N ASN A 222 6.05 -5.20 13.12
CA ASN A 222 6.07 -4.28 14.27
C ASN A 222 7.10 -3.16 14.07
N ALA A 223 6.92 -2.03 14.77
CA ALA A 223 7.72 -0.81 14.59
C ALA A 223 9.25 -0.99 14.78
N ASN A 224 9.69 -2.04 15.48
CA ASN A 224 11.11 -2.32 15.76
C ASN A 224 11.68 -3.50 14.96
N GLU A 225 10.92 -4.01 14.00
CA GLU A 225 11.34 -5.11 13.13
C GLU A 225 11.68 -4.58 11.74
N LYS A 226 12.29 -5.44 10.92
CA LYS A 226 12.43 -5.17 9.48
C LYS A 226 11.05 -4.77 8.92
N PRO A 227 10.92 -3.65 8.18
CA PRO A 227 9.65 -3.26 7.60
C PRO A 227 9.18 -4.36 6.63
N GLY A 228 7.90 -4.69 6.67
CA GLY A 228 7.30 -5.67 5.79
C GLY A 228 5.79 -5.62 5.89
N CYS A 229 5.11 -6.03 4.82
CA CYS A 229 3.66 -6.19 4.85
C CYS A 229 3.20 -7.40 4.03
N ALA A 230 1.96 -7.79 4.26
CA ALA A 230 1.32 -8.87 3.54
C ALA A 230 -0.15 -8.58 3.29
N LEU A 231 -0.65 -9.02 2.15
CA LEU A 231 -2.08 -9.07 1.85
C LEU A 231 -2.57 -10.48 2.10
N TYR A 232 -3.61 -10.64 2.92
CA TYR A 232 -4.18 -11.94 3.26
C TYR A 232 -5.67 -11.98 2.98
N PHE A 233 -6.09 -12.98 2.21
CA PHE A 233 -7.46 -13.23 1.77
C PHE A 233 -8.04 -14.38 2.59
N THR A 234 -8.77 -14.05 3.65
CA THR A 234 -9.23 -15.05 4.62
C THR A 234 -10.06 -16.19 4.02
N PRO A 235 -11.04 -15.92 3.15
CA PRO A 235 -11.96 -16.97 2.71
C PRO A 235 -11.32 -18.05 1.84
N ILE A 236 -10.20 -17.74 1.19
CA ILE A 236 -9.45 -18.65 0.34
C ILE A 236 -8.10 -19.06 0.94
N GLU A 237 -7.82 -18.63 2.18
CA GLU A 237 -6.58 -18.94 2.92
C GLU A 237 -5.31 -18.64 2.11
N PHE A 238 -5.33 -17.51 1.42
CA PHE A 238 -4.30 -17.09 0.50
C PHE A 238 -3.61 -15.83 1.02
N GLY A 239 -2.28 -15.87 1.09
CA GLY A 239 -1.48 -14.72 1.49
C GLY A 239 -0.43 -14.36 0.46
N VAL A 240 -0.04 -13.09 0.49
CA VAL A 240 0.96 -12.50 -0.38
C VAL A 240 1.93 -11.72 0.48
N ILE A 241 3.21 -12.00 0.35
CA ILE A 241 4.27 -11.25 1.02
C ILE A 241 4.80 -10.15 0.12
N LEU A 242 4.89 -8.95 0.69
CA LEU A 242 5.48 -7.77 0.10
C LEU A 242 6.69 -7.39 0.96
N ASP A 243 7.87 -7.89 0.58
CA ASP A 243 9.13 -7.67 1.30
C ASP A 243 9.88 -6.45 0.72
N PRO A 244 10.13 -5.38 1.49
CA PRO A 244 10.92 -4.23 1.04
C PRO A 244 12.35 -4.56 0.63
N SER A 245 12.94 -5.68 1.11
CA SER A 245 14.26 -6.13 0.64
C SER A 245 14.23 -6.71 -0.78
N ASP A 246 13.06 -7.14 -1.26
CA ASP A 246 12.86 -7.54 -2.64
C ASP A 246 11.49 -7.03 -3.12
N PRO A 247 11.36 -5.71 -3.35
CA PRO A 247 10.06 -5.08 -3.61
C PRO A 247 9.47 -5.47 -4.98
N PHE A 248 10.24 -6.22 -5.78
CA PHE A 248 9.86 -6.76 -7.08
C PHE A 248 9.51 -8.25 -7.02
N HIS A 249 9.64 -8.88 -5.85
CA HIS A 249 9.23 -10.25 -5.64
C HIS A 249 7.82 -10.32 -5.05
N PHE A 250 7.04 -11.20 -5.65
CA PHE A 250 5.73 -11.57 -5.19
C PHE A 250 5.81 -12.96 -4.56
N GLY A 251 5.65 -13.04 -3.23
CA GLY A 251 5.75 -14.29 -2.48
C GLY A 251 4.37 -14.86 -2.11
N PRO A 252 3.72 -15.66 -2.98
CA PRO A 252 2.43 -16.27 -2.66
C PRO A 252 2.60 -17.40 -1.65
N ILE A 253 1.68 -17.46 -0.68
CA ILE A 253 1.55 -18.57 0.26
C ILE A 253 0.10 -19.05 0.20
N LEU A 254 -0.11 -20.26 -0.32
CA LEU A 254 -1.43 -20.80 -0.62
C LEU A 254 -1.94 -21.71 0.51
N HIS A 255 -3.27 -21.69 0.71
CA HIS A 255 -4.02 -22.67 1.51
C HIS A 255 -3.53 -22.82 2.96
N LEU A 256 -3.19 -21.70 3.60
CA LEU A 256 -2.80 -21.68 4.99
C LEU A 256 -3.76 -20.83 5.81
N PRO A 257 -4.41 -21.38 6.85
CA PRO A 257 -5.13 -20.61 7.84
C PRO A 257 -4.22 -19.53 8.44
N ILE A 258 -4.80 -18.39 8.86
CA ILE A 258 -4.02 -17.21 9.25
C ILE A 258 -2.89 -17.48 10.25
N ASN A 259 -3.12 -18.30 11.28
CA ASN A 259 -2.10 -18.57 12.30
C ASN A 259 -0.92 -19.38 11.72
N THR A 260 -1.21 -20.30 10.82
CA THR A 260 -0.20 -21.08 10.09
C THR A 260 0.54 -20.18 9.10
N PHE A 261 -0.20 -19.32 8.38
CA PHE A 261 0.39 -18.31 7.50
C PHE A 261 1.38 -17.40 8.24
N LEU A 262 0.99 -16.82 9.38
CA LEU A 262 1.88 -15.97 10.19
C LEU A 262 3.16 -16.70 10.63
N SER A 263 3.03 -17.98 11.01
CA SER A 263 4.17 -18.80 11.43
C SER A 263 5.11 -19.12 10.26
N GLU A 264 4.56 -19.40 9.08
CA GLU A 264 5.33 -19.64 7.86
C GLU A 264 6.04 -18.37 7.37
N VAL A 265 5.40 -17.21 7.46
CA VAL A 265 6.06 -15.93 7.13
C VAL A 265 7.26 -15.71 8.02
N LYS A 266 7.11 -15.88 9.33
CA LYS A 266 8.24 -15.78 10.26
C LYS A 266 9.36 -16.75 9.91
N ARG A 267 9.02 -17.99 9.57
CA ARG A 267 9.97 -19.05 9.24
C ARG A 267 10.76 -18.75 7.96
N ILE A 268 10.08 -18.27 6.91
CA ILE A 268 10.65 -18.06 5.58
C ILE A 268 11.33 -16.69 5.47
N TYR A 269 10.68 -15.63 5.97
CA TYR A 269 11.11 -14.23 5.77
C TYR A 269 11.73 -13.59 7.03
N GLY A 270 11.63 -14.24 8.18
CA GLY A 270 12.34 -13.84 9.40
C GLY A 270 11.71 -12.70 10.20
N PHE A 271 10.48 -12.27 9.89
CA PHE A 271 9.78 -11.21 10.62
C PHE A 271 8.37 -11.63 11.07
N ASP A 272 7.88 -11.03 12.16
CA ASP A 272 6.54 -11.28 12.67
C ASP A 272 5.55 -10.29 12.03
N LEU A 273 4.42 -10.80 11.54
CA LEU A 273 3.32 -9.97 11.07
C LEU A 273 2.24 -9.81 12.15
N SER A 274 1.64 -8.63 12.22
CA SER A 274 0.49 -8.35 13.07
C SER A 274 -0.53 -7.48 12.33
N GLY A 275 -1.77 -7.48 12.82
CA GLY A 275 -2.81 -6.64 12.25
C GLY A 275 -4.22 -7.07 12.64
N ARG A 276 -5.18 -6.64 11.80
CA ARG A 276 -6.58 -7.01 11.92
C ARG A 276 -6.97 -7.89 10.75
N VAL A 277 -7.62 -9.01 11.06
CA VAL A 277 -8.14 -9.96 10.08
C VAL A 277 -9.64 -10.02 10.22
N VAL A 278 -10.33 -9.93 9.10
CA VAL A 278 -11.76 -10.25 9.00
C VAL A 278 -11.86 -11.76 8.84
N ASP A 279 -12.51 -12.43 9.79
CA ASP A 279 -12.74 -13.87 9.69
C ASP A 279 -13.92 -14.23 8.76
N SER A 280 -14.15 -15.53 8.56
CA SER A 280 -15.24 -16.01 7.72
C SER A 280 -16.65 -15.65 8.23
N SER A 281 -16.77 -15.22 9.49
CA SER A 281 -18.03 -14.70 10.04
C SER A 281 -18.19 -13.20 9.85
N GLY A 282 -17.21 -12.53 9.24
CA GLY A 282 -17.17 -11.07 9.09
C GLY A 282 -16.71 -10.34 10.35
N GLN A 283 -16.30 -11.07 11.40
CA GLN A 283 -15.79 -10.44 12.62
C GLN A 283 -14.33 -10.05 12.45
N ILE A 284 -14.00 -8.87 13.00
CA ILE A 284 -12.64 -8.36 13.01
C ILE A 284 -11.93 -8.88 14.26
N ARG A 285 -10.89 -9.67 14.06
CA ARG A 285 -9.98 -10.12 15.13
C ARG A 285 -8.58 -9.57 14.92
N SER A 286 -7.84 -9.36 16.01
CA SER A 286 -6.42 -9.07 15.90
C SER A 286 -5.59 -10.34 15.91
N VAL A 287 -4.50 -10.31 15.15
CA VAL A 287 -3.56 -11.41 15.00
C VAL A 287 -2.12 -10.90 15.16
N GLY A 288 -1.19 -11.78 15.50
CA GLY A 288 0.22 -11.45 15.76
C GLY A 288 0.49 -10.89 17.16
N LYS A 289 1.76 -10.59 17.45
CA LYS A 289 2.20 -9.92 18.69
C LYS A 289 1.87 -8.42 18.57
N ARG A 290 1.08 -7.87 19.47
CA ARG A 290 0.64 -6.45 19.43
C ARG A 290 1.64 -5.54 20.15
N THR A 291 1.93 -4.40 19.51
CA THR A 291 1.93 -3.08 20.16
C THR A 291 0.96 -2.21 19.34
N ILE A 292 -0.29 -2.02 19.79
CA ILE A 292 -1.24 -1.17 19.05
C ILE A 292 -1.01 0.28 19.44
N ASP A 293 -0.69 1.10 18.44
CA ASP A 293 -0.85 2.54 18.56
C ASP A 293 -2.26 2.91 18.05
N VAL A 294 -3.20 3.09 18.98
CA VAL A 294 -4.63 3.32 18.70
C VAL A 294 -4.86 4.72 18.10
N SER A 295 -3.84 5.59 18.12
CA SER A 295 -3.92 7.00 17.75
C SER A 295 -3.98 7.30 16.24
N LEU A 296 -3.88 6.29 15.37
CA LEU A 296 -3.86 6.45 13.90
C LEU A 296 -5.04 5.76 13.17
N MET A 297 -6.04 5.24 13.89
CA MET A 297 -7.06 4.38 13.28
C MET A 297 -8.30 5.13 12.80
N GLY A 298 -8.35 5.35 11.48
CA GLY A 298 -9.56 5.69 10.76
C GLY A 298 -10.55 4.52 10.69
N SER A 299 -11.84 4.87 10.74
CA SER A 299 -13.06 4.04 10.78
C SER A 299 -12.99 2.62 10.19
N THR A 300 -13.54 1.66 10.94
CA THR A 300 -14.09 0.41 10.39
C THR A 300 -15.28 0.75 9.50
N ILE A 301 -15.22 0.46 8.21
CA ILE A 301 -16.35 0.60 7.29
C ILE A 301 -16.92 -0.79 7.03
N ILE A 302 -18.02 -1.12 7.71
CA ILE A 302 -18.90 -2.20 7.28
C ILE A 302 -19.82 -1.58 6.23
N LYS A 303 -19.60 -1.88 4.94
CA LYS A 303 -20.62 -1.60 3.90
C LYS A 303 -21.73 -2.64 4.08
N VAL A 304 -22.92 -2.18 4.48
CA VAL A 304 -24.18 -2.93 4.46
C VAL A 304 -24.92 -2.58 3.17
#